data_AF-A0A5N8Z9H9-F1
#
_entry.id   AF-A0A5N8Z9H9-F1
#
_cell.length_a   1.000
_cell.length_b   1.000
_cell.length_c   1.000
_cell.angle_alpha   90.00
_cell.angle_beta   90.00
_cell.angle_gamma   90.00
#
_symmetry.space_group_name_H-M   'P 1'
#
loop_
_entity.id
_entity.type
_entity.pdbx_description
1 polymer ?
#
loop_
_entity_poly.entity_id
_entity_poly.type
_entity_poly.pdbx_seq_one_letter_code
_entity_poly.pdbx_strand_id
1 'polypeptide(L)'
;MQNSPVYNWEIDHGDPNDKNSNIIISVSPFTGLISKWRIILPAGYEGLIDWGIYSKEDQTINEPRGSFETDKITLQDGMEVIIKGGVESVSKSKPARVIVKNPPPKFMGFGFSEDENSPPKNIEGITFDDLPF
;
A
#
# COMPACT_ATOMS: atom_id res chain seq x y z
N MET A 1 -0.28 -6.59 -26.12
CA MET A 1 0.25 -5.31 -25.62
C MET A 1 1.02 -5.62 -24.36
N GLN A 2 2.30 -5.24 -24.25
CA GLN A 2 3.01 -5.35 -22.98
C GLN A 2 2.32 -4.40 -21.99
N ASN A 3 1.67 -4.96 -20.96
CA ASN A 3 1.12 -4.17 -19.86
C ASN A 3 2.30 -3.50 -19.16
N SER A 4 2.55 -2.24 -19.49
CA SER A 4 3.50 -1.44 -18.71
C SER A 4 2.92 -1.29 -17.31
N PRO A 5 3.73 -1.45 -16.26
CA PRO A 5 3.23 -1.32 -14.90
C PRO A 5 2.64 0.08 -14.70
N VAL A 6 1.52 0.16 -13.98
CA VAL A 6 0.76 1.40 -13.76
C VAL A 6 1.33 2.17 -12.57
N TYR A 7 1.91 1.45 -11.61
CA TYR A 7 2.46 2.02 -10.39
C TYR A 7 3.96 1.74 -10.23
N ASN A 8 4.69 2.75 -9.81
CA ASN A 8 6.08 2.64 -9.37
C ASN A 8 6.10 2.29 -7.88
N TRP A 9 6.72 1.14 -7.56
CA TRP A 9 6.88 0.61 -6.22
C TRP A 9 8.32 0.80 -5.76
N GLU A 10 8.50 1.43 -4.60
CA GLU A 10 9.79 1.60 -3.94
C GLU A 10 9.73 0.93 -2.57
N ILE A 11 10.61 -0.03 -2.32
CA ILE A 11 10.64 -0.82 -1.08
C ILE A 11 12.01 -0.63 -0.44
N ASP A 12 12.02 -0.10 0.78
CA ASP A 12 13.19 -0.05 1.65
C ASP A 12 13.01 -1.08 2.75
N HIS A 13 13.88 -2.10 2.78
CA HIS A 13 13.83 -3.19 3.75
C HIS A 13 14.52 -2.84 5.08
N GLY A 14 15.17 -1.67 5.17
CA GLY A 14 16.05 -1.33 6.28
C GLY A 14 17.17 -2.36 6.46
N ASP A 15 17.61 -2.61 7.69
CA ASP A 15 18.62 -3.65 7.98
C ASP A 15 17.94 -5.03 8.05
N PRO A 16 18.25 -5.95 7.12
CA PRO A 16 17.66 -7.29 7.13
C PRO A 16 18.05 -8.14 8.35
N ASN A 17 19.10 -7.75 9.09
CA ASN A 17 19.55 -8.45 10.29
C ASN A 17 18.94 -7.88 11.58
N ASP A 18 18.27 -6.73 11.51
CA ASP A 18 17.57 -6.14 12.65
C ASP A 18 16.09 -6.54 12.63
N LYS A 19 15.68 -7.30 13.64
CA LYS A 19 14.28 -7.74 13.81
C LYS A 19 13.34 -6.58 14.16
N ASN A 20 13.88 -5.44 14.59
CA ASN A 20 13.11 -4.22 14.85
C ASN A 20 13.14 -3.26 13.66
N SER A 21 13.79 -3.64 12.55
CA SER A 21 13.77 -2.84 11.32
C SER A 21 12.35 -2.73 10.78
N ASN A 22 12.03 -1.54 10.27
CA ASN A 22 10.78 -1.27 9.59
C ASN A 22 10.99 -1.36 8.08
N ILE A 23 10.00 -1.91 7.38
CA ILE A 23 9.96 -1.95 5.93
C ILE A 23 9.08 -0.79 5.48
N ILE A 24 9.63 0.09 4.64
CA ILE A 24 8.94 1.26 4.11
C ILE A 24 8.60 0.98 2.66
N ILE A 25 7.32 1.02 2.34
CA ILE A 25 6.82 0.78 0.99
C ILE A 25 6.17 2.07 0.49
N SER A 26 6.64 2.59 -0.63
CA SER A 26 6.08 3.78 -1.28
C SER A 26 5.54 3.41 -2.66
N VAL A 27 4.30 3.83 -2.95
CA VAL A 27 3.63 3.58 -4.21
C VAL A 27 3.23 4.90 -4.85
N SER A 28 3.59 5.08 -6.11
CA SER A 28 3.28 6.29 -6.89
C SER A 28 2.89 5.94 -8.33
N PRO A 29 2.16 6.80 -9.05
CA PRO A 29 1.95 6.61 -10.47
C PRO A 29 3.25 6.69 -11.28
N PHE A 30 3.38 5.89 -12.33
CA PHE A 30 4.44 6.10 -13.32
C PHE A 30 4.32 7.44 -14.06
N THR A 31 3.11 7.94 -14.27
CA THR A 31 2.83 9.25 -14.87
C THR A 31 1.55 9.87 -14.29
N GLY A 32 1.51 11.20 -14.18
CA GLY A 32 0.30 11.90 -13.73
C GLY A 32 0.01 11.77 -12.23
N LEU A 33 -1.27 11.70 -11.89
CA LEU A 33 -1.81 11.68 -10.54
C LEU A 33 -2.87 10.56 -10.44
N ILE A 34 -2.94 9.89 -9.29
CA ILE A 34 -4.00 8.93 -8.98
C ILE A 34 -4.77 9.42 -7.75
N SER A 35 -6.05 9.68 -7.92
CA SER A 35 -6.99 9.89 -6.80
C SER A 35 -7.70 8.59 -6.46
N LYS A 36 -8.38 8.54 -5.30
CA LYS A 36 -9.19 7.38 -4.87
C LYS A 36 -8.37 6.09 -4.86
N TRP A 37 -7.15 6.15 -4.36
CA TRP A 37 -6.25 5.00 -4.28
C TRP A 37 -6.58 4.12 -3.08
N ARG A 38 -6.18 2.85 -3.17
CA ARG A 38 -6.45 1.78 -2.21
C ARG A 38 -5.22 0.92 -2.03
N ILE A 39 -5.00 0.50 -0.78
CA ILE A 39 -3.99 -0.43 -0.32
C ILE A 39 -4.74 -1.64 0.22
N ILE A 40 -4.28 -2.83 -0.13
CA ILE A 40 -4.88 -4.10 0.28
C ILE A 40 -3.85 -4.85 1.10
N LEU A 41 -4.23 -5.23 2.32
CA LEU A 41 -3.39 -5.98 3.24
C LEU A 41 -4.13 -7.24 3.73
N PRO A 42 -3.42 -8.32 4.07
CA PRO A 42 -4.03 -9.46 4.77
C PRO A 42 -4.68 -8.98 6.08
N ALA A 43 -5.92 -9.39 6.35
CA ALA A 43 -6.67 -8.91 7.51
C ALA A 43 -6.05 -9.31 8.85
N GLY A 44 -5.35 -10.44 8.89
CA GLY A 44 -4.64 -10.92 10.09
C GLY A 44 -3.24 -10.32 10.28
N TYR A 45 -2.82 -9.35 9.47
CA TYR A 45 -1.49 -8.76 9.60
C TYR A 45 -1.45 -7.66 10.65
N GLU A 46 -0.79 -7.92 11.79
CA GLU A 46 -0.66 -6.99 12.92
C GLU A 46 0.60 -6.11 12.85
N GLY A 47 1.38 -6.20 11.77
CA GLY A 47 2.65 -5.49 11.61
C GLY A 47 2.54 -4.10 10.97
N LEU A 48 1.34 -3.60 10.66
CA LEU A 48 1.16 -2.25 10.13
C LEU A 48 1.48 -1.20 11.20
N ILE A 49 2.43 -0.30 10.91
CA ILE A 49 2.84 0.78 11.82
C ILE A 49 2.15 2.09 11.47
N ASP A 50 2.25 2.49 10.21
CA ASP A 50 1.69 3.76 9.73
C ASP A 50 1.39 3.66 8.23
N TRP A 51 0.45 4.48 7.76
CA TRP A 51 0.13 4.58 6.35
C TRP A 51 -0.48 5.93 6.02
N GLY A 52 -0.33 6.37 4.78
CA GLY A 52 -0.96 7.59 4.31
C GLY A 52 -0.21 8.18 3.14
N ILE A 53 -0.18 9.50 3.06
CA ILE A 53 0.50 10.23 2.01
C ILE A 53 1.81 10.79 2.56
N TYR A 54 2.91 10.40 1.93
CA TYR A 54 4.22 10.89 2.31
C TYR A 54 4.52 12.23 1.65
N SER A 55 4.94 13.19 2.46
CA SER A 55 5.43 14.49 2.03
C SER A 55 6.96 14.48 2.08
N LYS A 56 7.60 14.65 0.92
CA LYS A 56 9.08 14.73 0.84
C LYS A 56 9.62 16.01 1.50
N GLU A 57 8.81 17.05 1.62
CA GLU A 57 9.22 18.37 2.13
C GLU A 57 9.45 18.36 3.64
N ASP A 58 8.55 17.71 4.38
CA ASP A 58 8.59 17.64 5.85
C ASP A 58 8.96 16.24 6.37
N GLN A 59 9.14 15.26 5.47
CA GLN A 59 9.46 13.86 5.78
C GLN A 59 8.41 13.17 6.66
N THR A 60 7.14 13.59 6.56
CA THR A 60 6.04 13.04 7.36
C THR A 60 5.06 12.21 6.53
N ILE A 61 4.37 11.28 7.21
CA ILE A 61 3.18 10.61 6.68
C ILE A 61 1.98 11.34 7.25
N ASN A 62 1.08 11.76 6.35
CA ASN A 62 -0.16 12.42 6.72
C ASN A 62 -1.35 11.54 6.35
N GLU A 63 -2.38 11.55 7.19
CA GLU A 63 -3.64 10.90 6.86
C GLU A 63 -4.20 11.51 5.55
N PRO A 64 -4.57 10.69 4.55
CA PRO A 64 -5.09 11.21 3.31
C PRO A 64 -6.48 11.83 3.52
N ARG A 65 -6.77 12.92 2.80
CA ARG A 65 -8.16 13.41 2.75
C ARG A 65 -9.08 12.36 2.13
N GLY A 66 -10.26 12.21 2.75
CA GLY A 66 -11.24 11.18 2.39
C GLY A 66 -10.67 9.80 2.65
N SER A 67 -10.08 9.59 3.84
CA SER A 67 -9.57 8.30 4.27
C SER A 67 -10.68 7.25 4.17
N PHE A 68 -10.33 6.10 3.63
CA PHE A 68 -11.23 4.98 3.39
C PHE A 68 -10.63 3.76 4.05
N GLU A 69 -11.42 3.08 4.87
CA GLU A 69 -11.04 1.82 5.48
C GLU A 69 -12.25 0.88 5.51
N THR A 70 -12.02 -0.37 5.17
CA THR A 70 -13.04 -1.41 5.28
C THR A 70 -12.83 -2.25 6.52
N ASP A 71 -13.92 -2.82 7.01
CA ASP A 71 -13.83 -4.05 7.80
C ASP A 71 -13.15 -5.17 6.99
N LYS A 72 -12.95 -6.31 7.63
CA LYS A 72 -12.46 -7.52 6.98
C LYS A 72 -13.38 -7.96 5.84
N ILE A 73 -12.81 -8.15 4.65
CA ILE A 73 -13.49 -8.65 3.45
C ILE A 73 -12.90 -10.03 3.10
N THR A 74 -13.77 -10.98 2.78
CA THR A 74 -13.36 -12.29 2.24
C THR A 74 -13.40 -12.26 0.72
N LEU A 75 -12.25 -12.48 0.07
CA LEU A 75 -12.12 -12.61 -1.37
C LEU A 75 -12.68 -13.96 -1.85
N GLN A 76 -12.87 -14.10 -3.17
CA GLN A 76 -13.46 -15.31 -3.76
C GLN A 76 -12.63 -16.58 -3.53
N ASP A 77 -11.31 -16.43 -3.36
CA ASP A 77 -10.37 -17.51 -3.04
C ASP A 77 -10.32 -17.85 -1.54
N GLY A 78 -11.15 -17.19 -0.72
CA GLY A 78 -11.23 -17.37 0.73
C GLY A 78 -10.22 -16.53 1.52
N MET A 79 -9.37 -15.75 0.86
CA MET A 79 -8.41 -14.89 1.54
C MET A 79 -9.11 -13.71 2.20
N GLU A 80 -8.74 -13.41 3.45
CA GLU A 80 -9.30 -12.28 4.20
C GLU A 80 -8.36 -11.08 4.13
N VAL A 81 -8.91 -9.94 3.72
CA VAL A 81 -8.17 -8.69 3.52
C VAL A 81 -8.85 -7.50 4.16
N ILE A 82 -8.08 -6.47 4.44
CA ILE A 82 -8.56 -5.12 4.73
C ILE A 82 -8.11 -4.18 3.63
N ILE A 83 -8.93 -3.18 3.32
CA ILE A 83 -8.62 -2.17 2.33
C ILE A 83 -8.51 -0.82 3.04
N LYS A 84 -7.38 -0.14 2.87
CA LYS A 84 -7.13 1.23 3.34
C LYS A 84 -6.90 2.15 2.16
N GLY A 85 -7.10 3.46 2.29
CA GLY A 85 -6.89 4.35 1.15
C GLY A 85 -7.33 5.78 1.38
N GLY A 86 -7.33 6.56 0.30
CA GLY A 86 -7.72 7.96 0.35
C GLY A 86 -8.21 8.47 -0.99
N VAL A 87 -8.97 9.57 -0.94
CA VAL A 87 -9.38 10.30 -2.16
C VAL A 87 -8.26 11.23 -2.61
N GLU A 88 -7.46 11.74 -1.68
CA GLU A 88 -6.34 12.63 -1.98
C GLU A 88 -5.34 12.03 -2.98
N SER A 89 -5.03 12.81 -4.01
CA SER A 89 -4.19 12.37 -5.10
C SER A 89 -2.75 12.07 -4.68
N VAL A 90 -2.24 10.93 -5.15
CA VAL A 90 -0.82 10.58 -5.07
C VAL A 90 -0.10 10.88 -6.38
N SER A 91 1.19 11.16 -6.28
CA SER A 91 2.07 11.53 -7.37
C SER A 91 3.49 11.01 -7.13
N LYS A 92 4.41 11.22 -8.08
CA LYS A 92 5.85 10.91 -7.89
C LYS A 92 6.51 11.68 -6.74
N SER A 93 6.05 12.91 -6.47
CA SER A 93 6.56 13.72 -5.36
C SER A 93 5.80 13.50 -4.05
N LYS A 94 4.59 12.93 -4.15
CA LYS A 94 3.65 12.75 -3.05
C LYS A 94 3.08 11.31 -3.06
N PRO A 95 3.90 10.28 -2.77
CA PRO A 95 3.49 8.89 -2.89
C PRO A 95 2.57 8.46 -1.75
N ALA A 96 1.77 7.41 -1.97
CA ALA A 96 1.22 6.64 -0.86
C ALA A 96 2.36 5.90 -0.17
N ARG A 97 2.37 5.88 1.17
CA ARG A 97 3.39 5.20 1.95
C ARG A 97 2.75 4.29 2.98
N VAL A 98 3.36 3.13 3.17
CA VAL A 98 3.05 2.16 4.22
C VAL A 98 4.35 1.83 4.95
N ILE A 99 4.30 1.85 6.28
CA ILE A 99 5.38 1.38 7.13
C ILE A 99 4.88 0.13 7.84
N VAL A 100 5.65 -0.95 7.72
CA VAL A 100 5.34 -2.24 8.34
C VAL A 100 6.53 -2.77 9.11
N LYS A 101 6.29 -3.62 10.11
CA LYS A 101 7.34 -4.33 10.85
C LYS A 101 7.99 -5.40 9.97
N ASN A 102 9.20 -5.80 10.33
CA ASN A 102 9.75 -7.10 9.92
C ASN A 102 9.19 -8.20 10.87
N PRO A 103 8.58 -9.29 10.38
CA PRO A 103 8.37 -9.66 8.98
C PRO A 103 7.25 -8.87 8.26
N PRO A 104 7.38 -8.65 6.94
CA PRO A 104 6.36 -8.00 6.13
C PRO A 104 5.08 -8.86 6.03
N PRO A 105 3.96 -8.29 5.55
CA PRO A 105 2.80 -9.10 5.20
C PRO A 105 3.15 -10.05 4.04
N LYS A 106 2.42 -11.17 3.90
CA LYS A 106 2.61 -12.11 2.78
C LYS A 106 2.49 -11.46 1.40
N PHE A 107 1.63 -10.46 1.30
CA PHE A 107 1.46 -9.65 0.09
C PHE A 107 0.96 -8.25 0.45
N MET A 108 1.07 -7.33 -0.50
CA MET A 108 0.37 -6.05 -0.47
C MET A 108 -0.15 -5.74 -1.87
N GLY A 109 -1.40 -5.28 -1.94
CA GLY A 109 -2.00 -4.77 -3.17
C GLY A 109 -2.09 -3.24 -3.19
N PHE A 110 -2.04 -2.64 -4.36
CA PHE A 110 -2.34 -1.24 -4.59
C PHE A 110 -3.23 -1.08 -5.82
N GLY A 111 -4.19 -0.17 -5.74
CA GLY A 111 -5.14 0.04 -6.81
C GLY A 111 -5.80 1.41 -6.77
N PHE A 112 -6.52 1.74 -7.84
CA PHE A 112 -7.41 2.90 -7.88
C PHE A 112 -8.86 2.44 -7.89
N SER A 113 -9.71 3.26 -7.29
CA SER A 113 -11.16 3.10 -7.30
C SER A 113 -11.83 4.16 -8.18
N GLU A 114 -12.94 3.80 -8.80
CA GLU A 114 -13.73 4.76 -9.59
C GLU A 114 -14.53 5.72 -8.71
N ASP A 115 -14.92 5.28 -7.51
CA ASP A 115 -15.73 6.08 -6.57
C ASP A 115 -15.09 6.12 -5.19
N GLU A 116 -15.56 7.03 -4.34
CA GLU A 116 -14.98 7.30 -3.03
C GLU A 116 -15.12 6.12 -2.06
N ASN A 117 -16.11 5.25 -2.27
CA ASN A 117 -16.47 4.16 -1.36
C ASN A 117 -16.42 2.76 -2.01
N SER A 118 -15.89 2.64 -3.23
CA SER A 118 -15.79 1.34 -3.91
C SER A 118 -14.41 0.70 -3.74
N PRO A 119 -14.31 -0.64 -3.79
CA PRO A 119 -13.06 -1.36 -3.93
C PRO A 119 -12.31 -0.96 -5.21
N PRO A 120 -10.98 -1.19 -5.30
CA PRO A 120 -10.22 -0.83 -6.48
C PRO A 120 -10.65 -1.66 -7.70
N LYS A 121 -10.70 -1.01 -8.88
CA LYS A 121 -10.99 -1.69 -10.15
C LYS A 121 -9.79 -2.37 -10.77
N ASN A 122 -8.60 -1.82 -10.54
CA ASN A 122 -7.34 -2.38 -10.97
C ASN A 122 -6.43 -2.53 -9.76
N ILE A 123 -5.86 -3.72 -9.59
CA ILE A 123 -4.97 -4.06 -8.50
C ILE A 123 -3.66 -4.57 -9.11
N GLU A 124 -2.55 -3.94 -8.73
CA GLU A 124 -1.23 -4.55 -8.82
C GLU A 124 -0.81 -4.97 -7.42
N GLY A 125 -0.13 -6.11 -7.31
CA GLY A 125 0.31 -6.64 -6.02
C GLY A 125 1.77 -7.02 -6.04
N ILE A 126 2.39 -6.91 -4.87
CA ILE A 126 3.71 -7.48 -4.58
C ILE A 126 3.54 -8.60 -3.55
N THR A 127 4.33 -9.65 -3.70
CA THR A 127 4.46 -10.71 -2.70
C THR A 127 5.79 -10.54 -1.99
N PHE A 128 5.78 -10.72 -0.69
CA PHE A 128 6.99 -10.86 0.09
C PHE A 128 7.12 -12.37 0.30
N ASP A 129 7.99 -13.02 -0.49
CA ASP A 129 8.16 -14.48 -0.45
C ASP A 129 8.33 -14.96 1.01
N ASP A 130 7.93 -16.21 1.28
CA ASP A 130 8.16 -16.88 2.55
C ASP A 130 9.66 -16.80 2.86
N LEU A 131 10.07 -15.82 3.67
CA LEU A 131 11.43 -15.73 4.18
C LEU A 131 11.68 -17.07 4.89
N PRO A 132 12.65 -17.88 4.42
CA PRO A 132 12.95 -19.14 5.08
C PRO A 132 13.54 -18.79 6.44
N PHE A 133 12.73 -18.94 7.50
CA PHE A 133 13.19 -18.87 8.88
C PHE A 133 13.89 -20.17 9.27
#